data_AF-A0AAF0VVN4-F1
#
_entry.id   AF-A0AAF0VVN4-F1
#
_cell.length_a   1.000
_cell.length_b   1.000
_cell.length_c   1.000
_cell.angle_alpha   90.00
_cell.angle_beta   90.00
_cell.angle_gamma   90.00
#
_symmetry.space_group_name_H-M   'P 1'
#
loop_
_entity.id
_entity.type
_entity.pdbx_description
1 polymer ?
#
loop_
_entity_poly.entity_id
_entity_poly.type
_entity_poly.pdbx_seq_one_letter_code
_entity_poly.pdbx_strand_id
1 'polypeptide(L)'
;MTAMTKHDAINAAMGLAEDVAEGRLDPAVLKQQAVTELRALFGTVVGPDDPAWDVQADVARQAIALGALTADELSEWAAVMRRRTGGTLSGSGFDETLRCMREKGNNATDIAKMLGVSRATVYRYLAGNQSLSV
;
A
#
# COMPACT_ATOMS: atom_id res chain seq x y z
N MET A 1 -30.79 -31.71 4.00
CA MET A 1 -30.38 -30.98 5.22
C MET A 1 -31.53 -31.07 6.20
N THR A 2 -31.35 -31.78 7.31
CA THR A 2 -32.30 -31.75 8.43
C THR A 2 -32.28 -30.36 9.05
N ALA A 3 -33.46 -29.78 9.27
CA ALA A 3 -33.58 -28.44 9.86
C ALA A 3 -33.17 -28.49 11.33
N MET A 4 -32.20 -27.65 11.71
CA MET A 4 -31.75 -27.50 13.10
C MET A 4 -32.92 -27.07 13.99
N THR A 5 -33.20 -27.83 15.05
CA THR A 5 -34.25 -27.45 16.00
C THR A 5 -33.70 -26.50 17.07
N LYS A 6 -34.61 -25.85 17.81
CA LYS A 6 -34.22 -25.00 18.96
C LYS A 6 -33.44 -25.80 20.01
N HIS A 7 -33.81 -27.06 20.23
CA HIS A 7 -33.17 -27.91 21.22
C HIS A 7 -31.74 -28.28 20.81
N ASP A 8 -31.51 -28.56 19.53
CA ASP A 8 -30.17 -28.84 18.99
C ASP A 8 -29.22 -27.64 19.17
N ALA A 9 -29.71 -26.43 18.90
CA ALA A 9 -28.94 -25.20 19.07
C ALA A 9 -28.55 -24.96 20.55
N ILE A 10 -29.46 -25.23 21.49
CA ILE A 10 -29.19 -25.10 22.93
C ILE A 10 -28.14 -26.11 23.37
N ASN A 11 -28.28 -27.38 22.96
CA ASN A 11 -27.31 -28.42 23.31
C ASN A 11 -25.92 -28.11 22.74
N ALA A 12 -25.83 -27.60 21.51
CA ALA A 12 -24.57 -27.18 20.92
C ALA A 12 -23.92 -26.01 21.69
N ALA A 13 -24.72 -25.01 22.10
CA ALA A 13 -24.21 -23.89 22.89
C ALA A 13 -23.72 -24.32 24.29
N MET A 14 -24.45 -25.24 24.94
CA MET A 14 -24.04 -25.80 26.23
C MET A 14 -22.77 -26.65 26.12
N GLY A 15 -22.66 -27.48 25.08
CA GLY A 15 -21.44 -28.25 24.82
C GLY A 15 -20.22 -27.36 24.59
N LEU A 16 -20.39 -26.24 23.87
CA LEU A 16 -19.33 -25.25 23.70
C LEU A 16 -18.90 -24.64 25.05
N ALA A 17 -19.84 -24.34 25.92
CA ALA A 17 -19.55 -23.79 27.25
C ALA A 17 -18.81 -24.81 28.13
N GLU A 18 -19.18 -26.09 28.06
CA GLU A 18 -18.51 -27.19 28.76
C GLU A 18 -17.08 -27.39 28.23
N ASP A 19 -16.87 -27.36 26.91
CA ASP A 19 -15.54 -27.46 26.31
C ASP A 19 -14.61 -26.32 26.74
N VAL A 20 -15.13 -25.10 26.89
CA VAL A 20 -14.37 -23.97 27.43
C VAL A 20 -14.08 -24.15 28.93
N ALA A 21 -15.07 -24.58 29.71
CA ALA A 21 -14.94 -24.77 31.15
C ALA A 21 -13.92 -25.88 31.49
N GLU A 22 -13.88 -26.93 30.69
CA GLU A 22 -12.95 -28.05 30.84
C GLU A 22 -11.59 -27.81 30.18
N GLY A 23 -11.38 -26.64 29.55
CA GLY A 23 -10.13 -26.27 28.90
C GLY A 23 -9.84 -27.05 27.61
N ARG A 24 -10.82 -27.79 27.07
CA ARG A 24 -10.72 -28.41 25.74
C ARG A 24 -10.73 -27.37 24.62
N LEU A 25 -11.37 -26.22 24.86
CA LEU A 25 -11.42 -25.09 23.96
C LEU A 25 -10.91 -23.82 24.64
N ASP A 26 -9.80 -23.27 24.14
CA ASP A 26 -9.28 -22.00 24.61
C ASP A 26 -9.58 -20.88 23.58
N PRO A 27 -10.38 -19.86 23.93
CA PRO A 27 -10.65 -18.72 23.05
C PRO A 27 -9.40 -17.98 22.56
N ALA A 28 -8.33 -17.93 23.36
CA ALA A 28 -7.08 -17.32 22.95
C ALA A 28 -6.38 -18.14 21.85
N VAL A 29 -6.41 -19.47 21.98
CA VAL A 29 -5.90 -20.39 20.96
C VAL A 29 -6.71 -20.28 19.67
N LEU A 30 -8.04 -20.24 19.76
CA LEU A 30 -8.91 -20.05 18.59
C LEU A 30 -8.63 -18.74 17.88
N LYS A 31 -8.45 -17.64 18.62
CA LYS A 31 -8.11 -16.34 18.03
C LYS A 31 -6.75 -16.41 17.32
N GLN A 32 -5.76 -17.05 17.93
CA GLN A 32 -4.45 -17.22 17.33
C GLN A 32 -4.49 -18.08 16.06
N GLN A 33 -5.31 -19.14 16.07
CA GLN A 33 -5.56 -19.97 14.90
C GLN A 33 -6.22 -19.16 13.78
N ALA A 34 -7.27 -18.39 14.07
CA ALA A 34 -7.95 -17.56 13.08
C ALA A 34 -6.98 -16.54 12.43
N VAL A 35 -6.11 -15.89 13.21
CA VAL A 35 -5.08 -14.99 12.66
C VAL A 35 -4.09 -15.74 11.76
N THR A 36 -3.74 -16.97 12.13
CA THR A 36 -2.83 -17.82 11.33
C THR A 36 -3.45 -18.17 9.98
N GLU A 37 -4.71 -18.57 9.98
CA GLU A 37 -5.46 -18.87 8.75
C GLU A 37 -5.66 -17.64 7.88
N LEU A 38 -6.04 -16.50 8.47
CA LEU A 38 -6.15 -15.23 7.75
C LEU A 38 -4.81 -14.82 7.12
N ARG A 39 -3.70 -15.01 7.82
CA ARG A 39 -2.37 -14.72 7.26
C ARG A 39 -2.03 -15.66 6.10
N ALA A 40 -2.39 -16.93 6.18
CA ALA A 40 -2.15 -17.89 5.11
C ALA A 40 -2.98 -17.58 3.86
N LEU A 41 -4.24 -17.15 4.03
CA LEU A 41 -5.16 -16.89 2.92
C LEU A 41 -5.00 -15.49 2.31
N PHE A 42 -4.69 -14.49 3.14
CA PHE A 42 -4.77 -13.07 2.77
C PHE A 42 -3.51 -12.26 3.10
N GLY A 43 -2.65 -12.79 3.96
CA GLY A 43 -1.50 -12.06 4.50
C GLY A 43 -0.35 -11.85 3.51
N THR A 44 -0.37 -12.54 2.36
CA THR A 44 0.63 -12.36 1.31
C THR A 44 0.03 -11.57 0.15
N VAL A 45 0.59 -10.39 -0.13
CA VAL A 45 0.21 -9.56 -1.28
C VAL A 45 1.17 -9.86 -2.44
N VAL A 46 0.67 -10.47 -3.52
CA VAL A 46 1.51 -10.86 -4.67
C VAL A 46 1.66 -9.72 -5.68
N GLY A 47 0.55 -9.04 -6.02
CA GLY A 47 0.54 -7.95 -6.99
C GLY A 47 -0.82 -7.70 -7.63
N PRO A 48 -0.92 -6.79 -8.61
CA PRO A 48 -2.18 -6.38 -9.22
C PRO A 48 -3.01 -7.49 -9.88
N ASP A 49 -2.38 -8.59 -10.26
CA ASP A 49 -3.05 -9.75 -10.87
C ASP A 49 -3.62 -10.73 -9.83
N ASP A 50 -3.43 -10.45 -8.53
CA ASP A 50 -4.02 -11.22 -7.44
C ASP A 50 -5.54 -10.97 -7.35
N PRO A 51 -6.41 -12.01 -7.35
CA PRO A 51 -7.84 -11.82 -7.16
C PRO A 51 -8.24 -11.08 -5.87
N ALA A 52 -7.40 -11.12 -4.83
CA ALA A 52 -7.61 -10.40 -3.58
C ALA A 52 -7.10 -8.95 -3.61
N TRP A 53 -6.52 -8.47 -4.72
CA TRP A 53 -5.83 -7.18 -4.78
C TRP A 53 -6.71 -6.00 -4.33
N ASP A 54 -7.94 -5.92 -4.81
CA ASP A 54 -8.82 -4.78 -4.52
C ASP A 54 -9.20 -4.70 -3.04
N VAL A 55 -9.48 -5.84 -2.41
CA VAL A 55 -9.79 -5.91 -0.98
C VAL A 55 -8.54 -5.68 -0.12
N GLN A 56 -7.36 -6.14 -0.55
CA GLN A 56 -6.08 -5.81 0.12
C GLN A 56 -5.79 -4.31 0.08
N ALA A 57 -6.02 -3.66 -1.06
CA ALA A 57 -5.86 -2.21 -1.18
C ALA A 57 -6.85 -1.45 -0.28
N ASP A 58 -8.10 -1.89 -0.20
CA ASP A 58 -9.09 -1.28 0.69
C ASP A 58 -8.72 -1.44 2.17
N VAL A 59 -8.36 -2.65 2.61
CA VAL A 59 -7.89 -2.92 3.97
C VAL A 59 -6.66 -2.07 4.31
N ALA A 60 -5.71 -1.92 3.37
CA ALA A 60 -4.54 -1.08 3.58
C ALA A 60 -4.92 0.40 3.81
N ARG A 61 -5.87 0.94 3.03
CA ARG A 61 -6.37 2.32 3.23
C ARG A 61 -7.02 2.49 4.60
N GLN A 62 -7.87 1.54 5.00
CA GLN A 62 -8.53 1.58 6.31
C GLN A 62 -7.51 1.48 7.45
N ALA A 63 -6.54 0.57 7.35
CA ALA A 63 -5.47 0.41 8.34
C ALA A 63 -4.66 1.70 8.49
N ILE A 64 -4.27 2.34 7.39
CA ILE A 64 -3.58 3.64 7.41
C ILE A 64 -4.45 4.72 8.06
N ALA A 65 -5.74 4.80 7.71
CA ALA A 65 -6.67 5.77 8.30
C ALA A 65 -6.82 5.61 9.82
N LEU A 66 -6.67 4.39 10.33
CA LEU A 66 -6.68 4.06 11.76
C LEU A 66 -5.28 4.15 12.41
N GLY A 67 -4.25 4.57 11.68
CA GLY A 67 -2.90 4.79 12.22
C GLY A 67 -2.03 3.54 12.30
N ALA A 68 -2.26 2.54 11.45
CA ALA A 68 -1.41 1.34 11.39
C ALA A 68 0.05 1.66 11.00
N LEU A 69 0.30 2.78 10.32
CA LEU A 69 1.62 3.30 9.98
C LEU A 69 1.72 4.77 10.37
N THR A 70 2.92 5.21 10.74
CA THR A 70 3.19 6.62 11.01
C THR A 70 3.33 7.43 9.71
N ALA A 71 3.21 8.76 9.80
CA ALA A 71 3.39 9.63 8.64
C ALA A 71 4.83 9.58 8.08
N ASP A 72 5.82 9.40 8.95
CA ASP A 72 7.22 9.29 8.58
C ASP A 72 7.46 7.97 7.82
N GLU A 73 6.95 6.85 8.35
CA GLU A 73 7.02 5.54 7.70
C GLU A 73 6.33 5.54 6.33
N LEU A 74 5.16 6.16 6.22
CA LEU A 74 4.47 6.32 4.92
C LEU A 74 5.29 7.17 3.93
N SER A 75 5.99 8.19 4.41
CA SER A 75 6.84 9.06 3.58
C SER A 75 8.05 8.28 3.04
N GLU A 76 8.64 7.39 3.84
CA GLU A 76 9.70 6.49 3.40
C GLU A 76 9.22 5.52 2.32
N TRP A 77 8.07 4.87 2.53
CA TRP A 77 7.49 3.98 1.52
C TRP A 77 7.12 4.72 0.23
N ALA A 78 6.63 5.96 0.32
CA ALA A 78 6.40 6.79 -0.85
C ALA A 78 7.72 7.08 -1.62
N ALA A 79 8.84 7.27 -0.92
CA ALA A 79 10.15 7.41 -1.55
C ALA A 79 10.60 6.12 -2.25
N VAL A 80 10.38 4.96 -1.64
CA VAL A 80 10.63 3.64 -2.25
C VAL A 80 9.83 3.47 -3.54
N MET A 81 8.53 3.78 -3.52
CA MET A 81 7.66 3.69 -4.69
C MET A 81 8.14 4.60 -5.83
N ARG A 82 8.47 5.87 -5.52
CA ARG A 82 9.03 6.81 -6.51
C ARG A 82 10.32 6.26 -7.12
N ARG A 83 11.21 5.68 -6.31
CA ARG A 83 12.46 5.08 -6.79
C ARG A 83 12.20 3.87 -7.71
N ARG A 84 11.23 3.00 -7.36
CA ARG A 84 10.85 1.82 -8.15
C ARG A 84 10.27 2.21 -9.53
N THR A 85 9.48 3.26 -9.61
CA THR A 85 8.94 3.79 -10.87
C THR A 85 9.98 4.57 -11.70
N GLY A 86 11.26 4.56 -11.27
CA GLY A 86 12.35 5.20 -12.00
C GLY A 86 12.49 6.69 -11.69
N GLY A 87 12.11 7.13 -10.50
CA GLY A 87 12.58 8.37 -9.86
C GLY A 87 12.64 9.57 -10.79
N THR A 88 11.52 9.91 -11.42
CA THR A 88 11.42 11.24 -12.01
C THR A 88 11.21 12.19 -10.84
N LEU A 89 12.17 13.08 -10.59
CA LEU A 89 12.07 14.17 -9.63
C LEU A 89 10.93 15.11 -10.03
N SER A 90 9.67 14.70 -9.87
CA SER A 90 8.52 15.57 -10.08
C SER A 90 8.17 16.24 -8.77
N GLY A 91 8.91 17.28 -8.45
CA GLY A 91 8.55 18.22 -7.39
C GLY A 91 8.69 19.64 -7.94
N SER A 92 7.89 20.57 -7.43
CA SER A 92 7.96 21.99 -7.81
C SER A 92 9.38 22.58 -7.72
N GLY A 93 10.22 22.06 -6.81
CA GLY A 93 11.63 22.44 -6.71
C GLY A 93 12.51 21.96 -7.88
N PHE A 94 12.16 20.84 -8.53
CA PHE A 94 12.85 20.37 -9.73
C PHE A 94 12.48 21.24 -10.94
N ASP A 95 11.21 21.61 -11.07
CA ASP A 95 10.73 22.49 -12.14
C ASP A 95 11.37 23.88 -12.06
N GLU A 96 11.48 24.44 -10.85
CA GLU A 96 12.13 25.73 -10.62
C GLU A 96 13.63 25.68 -10.92
N THR A 97 14.31 24.60 -10.53
CA THR A 97 15.73 24.39 -10.81
C THR A 97 15.99 24.25 -12.31
N LEU A 98 15.17 23.47 -13.02
CA LEU A 98 15.22 23.32 -14.47
C LEU A 98 15.01 24.66 -15.18
N ARG A 99 14.02 25.44 -14.75
CA ARG A 99 13.73 26.78 -15.30
C ARG A 99 14.92 27.73 -15.12
N CYS A 100 15.45 27.82 -13.90
CA CYS A 100 16.60 28.67 -13.58
C CYS A 100 17.84 28.29 -14.40
N MET A 101 18.11 26.99 -14.58
CA MET A 101 19.24 26.53 -15.40
C MET A 101 19.06 26.82 -16.89
N ARG A 102 17.82 26.69 -17.43
CA ARG A 102 17.49 27.09 -18.80
C ARG A 102 17.66 28.60 -18.98
N GLU A 103 17.15 29.42 -18.08
CA GLU A 103 17.27 30.88 -18.16
C GLU A 103 18.74 31.34 -18.21
N LYS A 104 19.61 30.61 -17.50
CA LYS A 104 21.08 30.80 -17.54
C LYS A 104 21.75 30.27 -18.82
N GLY A 105 20.98 29.75 -19.78
CA GLY A 105 21.48 29.31 -21.10
C GLY A 105 22.09 27.91 -21.12
N ASN A 106 21.90 27.09 -20.08
CA ASN A 106 22.43 25.73 -20.06
C ASN A 106 21.66 24.83 -21.04
N ASN A 107 22.38 24.00 -21.79
CA ASN A 107 21.75 23.04 -22.70
C ASN A 107 21.19 21.82 -21.92
N ALA A 108 20.24 21.11 -22.52
CA ALA A 108 19.58 19.96 -21.87
C ALA A 108 20.54 18.82 -21.50
N THR A 109 21.68 18.70 -22.18
CA THR A 109 22.69 17.67 -21.90
C THR A 109 23.45 17.97 -20.62
N ASP A 110 23.82 19.23 -20.40
CA ASP A 110 24.56 19.66 -19.21
C ASP A 110 23.65 19.69 -17.99
N ILE A 111 22.39 20.11 -18.16
CA ILE A 111 21.35 20.02 -17.12
C ILE A 111 21.14 18.56 -16.70
N ALA A 112 21.04 17.63 -17.64
CA ALA A 112 20.88 16.21 -17.35
C ALA A 112 22.06 15.65 -16.53
N LYS A 113 23.30 16.02 -16.88
CA LYS A 113 24.50 15.64 -16.14
C LYS A 113 24.54 16.24 -14.73
N MET A 114 24.23 17.52 -14.58
CA MET A 114 24.25 18.21 -13.29
C MET A 114 23.20 17.69 -12.31
N LEU A 115 22.04 17.26 -12.83
CA LEU A 115 20.93 16.77 -12.01
C LEU A 115 20.91 15.25 -11.85
N GLY A 116 21.85 14.53 -12.47
CA GLY A 116 21.89 13.06 -12.41
C GLY A 116 20.68 12.38 -13.06
N VAL A 117 20.04 13.03 -14.03
CA VAL A 117 18.83 12.52 -14.73
C VAL A 117 19.12 12.25 -16.20
N SER A 118 18.24 11.48 -16.86
CA SER A 118 18.37 11.26 -18.30
C SER A 118 17.98 12.52 -19.09
N ARG A 119 18.61 12.73 -20.27
CA ARG A 119 18.21 13.80 -21.21
C ARG A 119 16.74 13.73 -21.59
N ALA A 120 16.19 12.52 -21.73
CA ALA A 120 14.77 12.28 -21.99
C ALA A 120 13.86 12.79 -20.86
N THR A 121 14.34 12.78 -19.61
CA THR A 121 13.61 13.36 -18.48
C THR A 121 13.54 14.88 -18.61
N VAL A 122 14.67 15.53 -18.91
CA VAL A 122 14.71 16.99 -19.15
C VAL A 122 13.76 17.40 -20.28
N TYR A 123 13.78 16.70 -21.42
CA TYR A 123 12.88 17.00 -22.53
C TYR A 123 11.41 16.78 -22.21
N ARG A 124 11.06 15.72 -21.47
CA ARG A 124 9.66 15.47 -21.04
C ARG A 124 9.12 16.61 -20.17
N TYR A 125 9.93 17.16 -19.27
CA TYR A 125 9.53 18.32 -18.46
C TYR A 125 9.39 19.59 -19.28
N LEU A 126 10.39 19.90 -20.11
CA LEU A 126 10.36 21.11 -20.95
C LEU A 126 9.17 21.09 -21.93
N ALA A 127 8.82 19.91 -22.46
CA ALA A 127 7.66 19.72 -23.31
C ALA A 127 6.33 19.77 -22.52
N GLY A 128 6.27 19.17 -21.34
CA GLY A 128 5.08 19.15 -20.49
C GLY A 128 4.67 20.53 -19.94
N ASN A 129 5.64 21.43 -19.71
CA ASN A 129 5.35 22.82 -19.31
C ASN A 129 4.87 23.72 -20.46
N GLN A 130 5.09 23.33 -21.72
CA GLN A 130 4.59 24.09 -22.88
C GLN A 130 3.08 23.91 -23.08
N SER A 131 2.51 22.82 -22.56
CA SER A 131 1.08 22.49 -22.67
C SER A 131 0.19 23.18 -21.61
N LEU A 132 0.75 23.92 -20.66
CA LEU A 132 0.00 24.61 -19.59
C LEU A 132 -0.11 26.14 -19.77
N SER A 133 0.25 26.68 -20.95
CA SER A 133 -0.02 28.08 -21.29
C SER A 133 -1.13 28.19 -22.35
N VAL A 134 -2.39 28.14 -21.91
CA VAL A 134 -3.53 28.79 -22.56
C VAL A 134 -4.17 29.72 -21.54
#